data_AF-A0A966D5E2-F1
#
_entry.id   AF-A0A966D5E2-F1
#
_cell.length_a   1.000
_cell.length_b   1.000
_cell.length_c   1.000
_cell.angle_alpha   90.00
_cell.angle_beta   90.00
_cell.angle_gamma   90.00
#
_symmetry.space_group_name_H-M   'P 1'
#
loop_
_entity.id
_entity.type
_entity.pdbx_description
1 polymer ?
#
loop_
_entity_poly.entity_id
_entity_poly.type
_entity_poly.pdbx_seq_one_letter_code
_entity_poly.pdbx_strand_id
1 'polypeptide(L)'
;MDASLREVNIQIGKKSYFLKTTLDDESLKGISSLSAEITKEFSGSLDQENLLLLSCLQLAWILEKLGRKLEKSLIELKDEETL
;
A
#
# COMPACT_ATOMS: atom_id res chain seq x y z
N MET A 1 -19.01 16.82 2.09
CA MET A 1 -17.82 17.40 2.74
C MET A 1 -16.74 17.44 1.67
N ASP A 2 -16.42 18.63 1.16
CA ASP A 2 -15.29 18.80 0.23
C ASP A 2 -14.02 18.50 1.02
N ALA A 3 -13.44 17.33 0.83
CA ALA A 3 -12.11 17.05 1.36
C ALA A 3 -11.14 17.96 0.61
N SER A 4 -10.66 19.03 1.25
CA SER A 4 -9.76 19.98 0.61
C SER A 4 -8.48 19.26 0.22
N LEU A 5 -8.20 19.21 -1.08
CA LEU A 5 -6.94 18.65 -1.60
C LEU A 5 -5.77 19.45 -1.03
N ARG A 6 -4.93 18.80 -0.21
CA ARG A 6 -3.72 19.39 0.34
C ARG A 6 -2.50 18.94 -0.44
N GLU A 7 -1.52 19.83 -0.54
CA GLU A 7 -0.24 19.53 -1.18
C GLU A 7 0.68 18.81 -0.20
N VAL A 8 1.26 17.68 -0.63
CA VAL A 8 2.17 16.87 0.17
C VAL A 8 3.38 16.47 -0.65
N ASN A 9 4.50 16.27 0.02
CA ASN A 9 5.71 15.69 -0.56
C ASN A 9 5.85 14.26 -0.05
N ILE A 10 5.92 13.29 -0.96
CA ILE A 10 6.16 11.89 -0.62
C ILE A 10 7.39 11.37 -1.35
N GLN A 11 8.17 10.54 -0.65
CA GLN A 11 9.29 9.82 -1.25
C GLN A 11 8.86 8.40 -1.58
N ILE A 12 9.03 8.00 -2.83
CA ILE A 12 8.74 6.64 -3.31
C ILE A 12 9.98 6.13 -4.04
N GLY A 13 10.63 5.12 -3.46
CA GLY A 13 11.90 4.61 -3.99
C GLY A 13 12.96 5.71 -4.02
N LYS A 14 13.48 5.99 -5.22
CA LYS A 14 14.60 6.94 -5.44
C LYS A 14 14.13 8.36 -5.75
N LYS A 15 12.82 8.64 -5.82
CA LYS A 15 12.27 9.95 -6.20
C LYS A 15 11.31 10.52 -5.15
N SER A 16 11.31 11.85 -5.07
CA SER A 16 10.32 12.63 -4.33
C SER A 16 9.26 13.18 -5.27
N TYR A 17 8.01 13.15 -4.84
CA TYR A 17 6.84 13.54 -5.62
C TYR A 17 6.02 14.56 -4.84
N PHE A 18 5.62 15.63 -5.52
CA PHE A 18 4.68 16.61 -5.00
C PHE A 18 3.29 16.28 -5.50
N LEU A 19 2.37 15.99 -4.60
CA LEU A 19 1.03 15.49 -4.92
C LEU A 19 -0.05 16.29 -4.19
N LYS A 20 -1.24 16.35 -4.79
CA LYS A 20 -2.47 16.82 -4.14
C LYS A 20 -3.29 15.62 -3.72
N THR A 21 -3.61 15.54 -2.43
CA THR A 21 -4.35 14.41 -1.88
C THR A 21 -5.30 14.84 -0.76
N THR A 22 -6.31 14.03 -0.51
CA THR A 22 -7.25 14.17 0.62
C THR A 22 -6.83 13.35 1.83
N LEU A 23 -5.76 12.55 1.71
CA LEU A 23 -5.24 11.73 2.80
C LEU A 23 -4.74 12.61 3.95
N ASP A 24 -5.12 12.24 5.17
CA ASP A 24 -4.58 12.81 6.39
C ASP A 24 -3.11 12.36 6.63
N ASP A 25 -2.47 12.96 7.64
CA ASP A 25 -1.06 12.69 7.96
C ASP A 25 -0.79 11.25 8.41
N GLU A 26 -1.72 10.62 9.12
CA GLU A 26 -1.58 9.25 9.60
C GLU A 26 -1.65 8.27 8.42
N SER A 27 -2.66 8.43 7.57
CA SER A 27 -2.84 7.65 6.34
C SER A 27 -1.64 7.79 5.40
N LEU A 28 -1.13 9.01 5.22
CA LEU A 28 0.06 9.26 4.39
C LEU A 28 1.33 8.65 4.98
N LYS A 29 1.51 8.72 6.30
CA LYS A 29 2.62 8.07 6.97
C LYS A 29 2.56 6.57 6.78
N GLY A 30 1.39 5.96 6.96
CA GLY A 30 1.17 4.52 6.75
C GLY A 30 1.53 4.08 5.32
N ILE A 31 1.01 4.79 4.31
CA ILE A 31 1.28 4.48 2.90
C ILE A 31 2.75 4.70 2.56
N SER A 32 3.37 5.77 3.06
CA SER A 32 4.80 6.04 2.81
C SER A 32 5.70 4.96 3.43
N SER A 33 5.39 4.52 4.66
CA SER A 33 6.11 3.42 5.31
C SER A 33 5.95 2.11 4.54
N LEU A 34 4.73 1.74 4.13
CA LEU A 34 4.48 0.54 3.33
C LEU A 34 5.24 0.59 1.98
N SER A 35 5.20 1.75 1.31
CA SER A 35 5.92 1.92 0.05
C SER A 35 7.44 1.84 0.23
N ALA A 36 7.98 2.39 1.31
CA ALA A 36 9.40 2.28 1.64
C ALA A 36 9.83 0.84 1.89
N GLU A 37 9.01 0.04 2.59
CA GLU A 37 9.28 -1.38 2.83
C GLU A 37 9.31 -2.18 1.52
N ILE A 38 8.29 -1.99 0.67
CA ILE A 38 8.20 -2.69 -0.62
C ILE A 38 9.36 -2.30 -1.54
N THR A 39 9.65 -0.99 -1.66
CA THR A 39 10.74 -0.52 -2.52
C THR A 39 12.12 -0.96 -2.02
N LYS A 40 12.29 -1.22 -0.72
CA LYS A 40 13.53 -1.77 -0.14
C LYS A 40 13.80 -3.20 -0.61
N GLU A 41 12.77 -4.02 -0.83
CA GLU A 41 12.94 -5.37 -1.40
C GLU A 41 13.55 -5.34 -2.80
N PHE A 42 13.35 -4.22 -3.51
CA PHE A 42 13.77 -4.01 -4.88
C PHE A 42 14.91 -2.99 -5.03
N SER A 43 15.58 -2.61 -3.94
CA SER A 43 16.53 -1.49 -3.90
C SER A 43 17.86 -1.70 -4.67
N GLY A 44 17.94 -2.72 -5.53
CA GLY A 44 19.07 -2.99 -6.40
C GLY A 44 19.22 -2.01 -7.57
N SER A 45 19.89 -2.46 -8.64
CA SER A 45 20.20 -1.67 -9.84
C SER A 45 18.98 -1.34 -10.73
N LEU A 46 17.76 -1.55 -10.23
CA LEU A 46 16.54 -1.23 -10.96
C LEU A 46 16.41 0.29 -11.09
N ASP A 47 16.03 0.73 -12.29
CA ASP A 47 15.58 2.09 -12.51
C ASP A 47 14.24 2.35 -11.81
N GLN A 48 13.86 3.63 -11.73
CA GLN A 48 12.67 4.04 -11.00
C GLN A 48 11.37 3.49 -11.60
N GLU A 49 11.29 3.31 -12.92
CA GLU A 49 10.06 2.83 -13.58
C GLU A 49 9.82 1.37 -13.24
N ASN A 50 10.83 0.52 -13.38
CA ASN A 50 10.77 -0.88 -13.00
C ASN A 50 10.54 -1.07 -11.49
N LEU A 51 11.16 -0.22 -10.67
CA LEU A 51 10.93 -0.21 -9.21
C LEU A 51 9.46 0.06 -8.88
N LEU A 52 8.84 1.04 -9.52
CA LEU A 52 7.42 1.36 -9.32
C LEU A 52 6.51 0.24 -9.81
N LEU A 53 6.78 -0.33 -10.99
CA LEU A 53 6.00 -1.42 -11.54
C LEU A 53 5.99 -2.65 -10.61
N LEU A 54 7.16 -3.07 -10.13
CA LEU A 54 7.28 -4.17 -9.16
C LEU A 54 6.61 -3.83 -7.83
N SER A 55 6.71 -2.59 -7.38
CA SER A 55 6.02 -2.14 -6.15
C SER A 55 4.50 -2.23 -6.29
N CYS A 56 3.95 -1.84 -7.44
CA CYS A 56 2.52 -1.99 -7.74
C CYS A 56 2.09 -3.46 -7.76
N LEU A 57 2.88 -4.34 -8.38
CA LEU A 57 2.61 -5.78 -8.39
C LEU A 57 2.63 -6.38 -6.98
N GLN A 58 3.62 -5.99 -6.16
CA GLN A 58 3.72 -6.44 -4.78
C GLN A 58 2.54 -5.96 -3.93
N LEU A 59 2.11 -4.71 -4.09
CA LEU A 59 0.91 -4.17 -3.43
C LEU A 59 -0.36 -4.95 -3.83
N ALA A 60 -0.55 -5.21 -5.13
CA ALA A 60 -1.69 -5.97 -5.62
C ALA A 60 -1.70 -7.40 -5.06
N TRP A 61 -0.53 -8.05 -4.99
CA TRP A 61 -0.38 -9.37 -4.40
C TRP A 61 -0.69 -9.38 -2.89
N ILE A 62 -0.19 -8.39 -2.14
CA ILE A 62 -0.49 -8.26 -0.71
C ILE A 62 -2.00 -8.10 -0.49
N LEU A 63 -2.66 -7.26 -1.29
CA LEU A 63 -4.11 -7.05 -1.19
C LEU A 63 -4.89 -8.33 -1.48
N GLU A 64 -4.52 -9.07 -2.53
CA GLU A 64 -5.14 -10.35 -2.88
C GLU A 64 -4.99 -11.38 -1.75
N LYS A 65 -3.77 -11.49 -1.20
CA LYS A 65 -3.46 -12.41 -0.10
C LYS A 65 -4.23 -12.05 1.17
N LEU A 66 -4.38 -10.77 1.47
CA LEU A 66 -5.19 -10.29 2.59
C LEU A 66 -6.67 -10.62 2.37
N GLY A 67 -7.21 -10.41 1.16
CA GLY A 67 -8.58 -10.78 0.81
C GLY A 67 -8.87 -12.26 1.02
N ARG A 68 -8.00 -13.14 0.52
CA ARG A 68 -8.14 -14.60 0.73
C ARG A 68 -8.06 -15.00 2.20
N LYS A 69 -7.16 -14.40 2.97
CA LYS A 69 -7.05 -14.68 4.41
C LYS A 69 -8.30 -14.24 5.16
N LEU A 70 -8.84 -13.07 4.83
CA LEU A 70 -10.07 -12.56 5.42
C LEU A 70 -11.25 -13.47 5.09
N GLU A 71 -11.40 -13.87 3.83
CA GLU A 71 -12.44 -14.82 3.40
C GLU A 71 -12.36 -16.14 4.17
N LYS A 72 -11.15 -16.71 4.31
CA LYS A 72 -10.92 -17.93 5.09
C LYS A 72 -11.34 -17.77 6.55
N SER A 73 -10.91 -16.69 7.21
CA SER A 73 -11.27 -16.44 8.61
C SER A 73 -12.77 -16.20 8.81
N LEU A 74 -13.44 -15.58 7.84
CA LEU A 74 -14.90 -15.41 7.89
C LEU A 74 -15.66 -16.72 7.74
N ILE A 75 -15.14 -17.67 6.95
CA ILE A 75 -15.71 -19.02 6.83
C ILE A 75 -15.53 -19.76 8.17
N GLU A 76 -14.32 -19.75 8.72
CA GLU A 76 -14.02 -20.42 10.00
C GLU A 76 -14.91 -19.91 11.15
N LEU A 77 -15.11 -18.60 11.25
CA LEU A 77 -16.01 -18.02 12.27
C LEU A 77 -17.48 -18.44 12.09
N LYS A 78 -17.96 -18.54 10.85
CA LYS A 78 -19.34 -18.98 10.58
C LYS A 78 -19.55 -20.45 10.93
N ASP A 79 -18.56 -21.29 10.63
CA ASP A 79 -18.61 -22.71 10.93
C ASP A 79 -18.61 -22.94 12.47
N GLU A 80 -17.86 -22.14 13.23
CA GLU A 80 -17.86 -22.14 14.71
C GLU A 80 -19.18 -21.65 15.33
N GLU A 81 -19.90 -20.72 14.71
CA GLU A 81 -21.23 -20.26 15.20
C GLU A 81 -22.37 -21.26 14.91
N THR A 82 -22.16 -22.22 14.00
CA THR A 82 -23.16 -23.25 13.63
C THR A 82 -23.04 -24.58 14.39
N LEU A 83 -22.06 -24.70 15.29
CA LEU A 83 -21.81 -25.85 16.17
C LEU A 83 -22.27 -25.56 17.61
#